data_AF-V9DDU3-F1
#
_entry.id   AF-V9DDU3-F1
#
_cell.length_a   1.000
_cell.length_b   1.000
_cell.length_c   1.000
_cell.angle_alpha   90.00
_cell.angle_beta   90.00
_cell.angle_gamma   90.00
#
_symmetry.space_group_name_H-M   'P 1'
#
loop_
_entity.id
_entity.type
_entity.pdbx_description
1 polymer ?
#
loop_
_entity_poly.entity_id
_entity_poly.type
_entity_poly.pdbx_seq_one_letter_code
_entity_poly.pdbx_strand_id
1 'polypeptide(L)'
;MPSGQSLLWVNHDADNMKALPHRHRVFTHVQKNYRPWKRRQETKSLRASANVPGQARSYNSDGHRGRYDASPPEADSSSSDQSSRSLDFPPNRNSSDDSDSSVSSNGSPKTWATSPSTSIGKGNSDPFGAFPIPITADVNNLMTFYRDYIIPSIWFKNFKNKNTVVLAAREWQYNAAHLEDEGTAYGIIARHGMVAASCSPALREQAEYYVGQSTEVLRKKIAQGRALQAQSSTSVIDNAAMLFNAQTLARNLAAATAHGTFLASLFKQQWAQGTLDYRLLMFEVYNDCQLTSIFLCPPVFDVDHWLPMVFDPIWKTAVQRLPHLARAPLDPSVDSQELQTWFRSRQEQLQINGVKDGEGKLFLDVPVIMTWFLSKAYLFHGHMINHYLRNKAQLRREGLKPEVKDYLYAQQYMALAAIYLTRGPNFNFNPTVLNVPMFDASIIPRTLQTLLEESEMSSKRDSWRRYANARLWAFYVGALVEQADGSTRLDSRQQWFTTHLVELAARLGVMSWHMLESVLRGFLYSDILTAQGSQWFEKLMAAFCNVES
;
A
#
# COMPACT_ATOMS: atom_id res chain seq x y z
N MET A 1 -8.61 12.97 24.89
CA MET A 1 -9.53 12.03 25.56
C MET A 1 -9.05 11.86 26.99
N PRO A 2 -9.91 11.93 28.02
CA PRO A 2 -9.52 11.62 29.39
C PRO A 2 -9.20 10.12 29.50
N SER A 3 -8.19 9.79 30.30
CA SER A 3 -7.73 8.43 30.59
C SER A 3 -8.81 7.61 31.31
N GLY A 4 -9.16 6.43 30.77
CA GLY A 4 -9.99 5.44 31.47
C GLY A 4 -11.23 4.90 30.73
N GLN A 5 -11.50 5.27 29.49
CA GLN A 5 -12.59 4.66 28.71
C GLN A 5 -12.07 3.55 27.80
N SER A 6 -12.57 2.32 27.96
CA SER A 6 -12.30 1.23 27.02
C SER A 6 -13.04 1.48 25.70
N LEU A 7 -12.35 1.26 24.59
CA LEU A 7 -12.94 1.24 23.25
C LEU A 7 -13.73 -0.06 23.10
N LEU A 8 -15.06 0.04 23.12
CA LEU A 8 -15.96 -1.07 22.82
C LEU A 8 -16.29 -1.04 21.32
N TRP A 9 -15.75 -2.00 20.58
CA TRP A 9 -16.15 -2.28 19.21
C TRP A 9 -17.45 -3.08 19.21
N VAL A 10 -18.51 -2.55 18.61
CA VAL A 10 -19.78 -3.26 18.42
C VAL A 10 -20.03 -3.30 16.92
N ASN A 11 -20.00 -4.51 16.36
CA ASN A 11 -20.30 -4.74 14.95
C ASN A 11 -21.79 -4.49 14.71
N HIS A 12 -22.13 -3.59 13.80
CA HIS A 12 -23.51 -3.25 13.44
C HIS A 12 -23.80 -3.84 12.07
N ASP A 13 -24.44 -5.01 12.06
CA ASP A 13 -25.03 -5.60 10.85
C ASP A 13 -26.50 -5.13 10.75
N ALA A 14 -26.94 -4.75 9.54
CA ALA A 14 -28.31 -4.34 9.29
C ALA A 14 -29.31 -5.50 9.52
N ASP A 15 -28.84 -6.74 9.36
CA ASP A 15 -29.65 -7.94 9.46
C ASP A 15 -29.61 -8.60 10.85
N ASN A 16 -28.76 -8.11 11.77
CA ASN A 16 -28.62 -8.68 13.12
C ASN A 16 -28.59 -7.62 14.23
N MET A 17 -29.78 -7.23 14.69
CA MET A 17 -30.00 -6.16 15.68
C MET A 17 -29.69 -6.53 17.15
N LYS A 18 -29.02 -7.64 17.43
CA LYS A 18 -28.74 -8.11 18.80
C LYS A 18 -27.41 -7.58 19.35
N ALA A 19 -27.27 -6.26 19.47
CA ALA A 19 -26.15 -5.63 20.17
C ALA A 19 -26.35 -5.64 21.71
N LEU A 20 -26.29 -6.80 22.34
CA LEU A 20 -26.20 -6.91 23.81
C LEU A 20 -24.72 -6.99 24.22
N PRO A 21 -24.27 -6.28 25.29
CA PRO A 21 -25.06 -5.68 26.38
C PRO A 21 -25.14 -4.14 26.39
N HIS A 22 -24.64 -3.43 25.37
CA HIS A 22 -24.50 -1.95 25.40
C HIS A 22 -25.38 -1.17 24.41
N ARG A 23 -26.44 -1.80 23.85
CA ARG A 23 -27.39 -1.22 22.87
C ARG A 23 -27.74 0.24 23.15
N HIS A 24 -28.19 0.54 24.36
CA HIS A 24 -28.66 1.88 24.71
C HIS A 24 -27.56 2.95 24.61
N ARG A 25 -26.32 2.63 24.99
CA ARG A 25 -25.18 3.55 24.91
C ARG A 25 -24.77 3.81 23.46
N VAL A 26 -24.77 2.77 22.63
CA VAL A 26 -24.46 2.88 21.20
C VAL A 26 -25.53 3.70 20.48
N PHE A 27 -26.81 3.38 20.66
CA PHE A 27 -27.90 4.14 20.04
C PHE A 27 -27.91 5.59 20.50
N THR A 28 -27.67 5.85 21.79
CA THR A 28 -27.57 7.22 22.31
C THR A 28 -26.40 7.97 21.70
N HIS A 29 -25.22 7.34 21.56
CA HIS A 29 -24.06 7.95 20.91
C HIS A 29 -24.33 8.24 19.42
N VAL A 30 -24.94 7.30 18.70
CA VAL A 30 -25.29 7.46 17.29
C VAL A 30 -26.30 8.58 17.10
N GLN A 31 -27.35 8.65 17.92
CA GLN A 31 -28.37 9.69 17.82
C GLN A 31 -27.86 11.07 18.27
N LYS A 32 -27.10 11.14 19.37
CA LYS A 32 -26.65 12.43 19.95
C LYS A 32 -25.40 13.00 19.29
N ASN A 33 -24.47 12.16 18.84
CA ASN A 33 -23.16 12.62 18.34
C ASN A 33 -23.02 12.41 16.84
N TYR A 34 -23.26 11.18 16.36
CA TYR A 34 -22.99 10.84 14.96
C TYR A 34 -24.00 11.48 13.98
N ARG A 35 -25.31 11.37 14.22
CA ARG A 35 -26.35 11.92 13.34
C ARG A 35 -26.26 13.44 13.18
N PRO A 36 -26.02 14.25 14.24
CA PRO A 36 -25.81 15.69 14.09
C PRO A 36 -24.48 16.03 13.40
N TRP A 37 -23.40 15.30 13.69
CA TRP A 37 -22.13 15.47 12.99
C TRP A 37 -22.27 15.18 11.49
N LYS A 38 -22.93 14.08 11.13
CA LYS A 38 -23.17 13.68 9.73
C LYS A 38 -24.00 14.73 8.99
N ARG A 39 -25.10 15.21 9.60
CA ARG A 39 -25.89 16.33 9.04
C ARG A 39 -25.07 17.60 8.84
N ARG A 40 -24.17 17.94 9.78
CA ARG A 40 -23.27 19.10 9.63
C ARG A 40 -22.27 18.90 8.49
N GLN A 41 -21.75 17.70 8.29
CA GLN A 41 -20.84 17.39 7.17
C GLN A 41 -21.58 17.43 5.82
N GLU A 42 -22.77 16.86 5.74
CA GLU A 42 -23.62 16.93 4.55
C GLU A 42 -23.98 18.40 4.22
N THR A 43 -24.33 19.21 5.22
CA THR A 43 -24.61 20.65 5.03
C THR A 43 -23.38 21.42 4.57
N LYS A 44 -22.20 21.11 5.10
CA LYS A 44 -20.92 21.71 4.66
C LYS A 44 -20.58 21.32 3.23
N SER A 45 -20.78 20.05 2.87
CA SER A 45 -20.58 19.53 1.51
C SER A 45 -21.50 20.25 0.52
N LEU A 46 -22.79 20.40 0.87
CA LEU A 46 -23.77 21.11 0.03
C LEU A 46 -23.43 22.59 -0.17
N ARG A 47 -22.93 23.27 0.87
CA ARG A 47 -22.46 24.66 0.76
C ARG A 47 -21.19 24.78 -0.07
N ALA A 48 -20.28 23.82 0.02
CA ALA A 48 -19.08 23.79 -0.79
C ALA A 48 -19.39 23.54 -2.28
N SER A 49 -20.41 22.72 -2.58
CA SER A 49 -20.88 22.49 -3.96
C SER A 49 -21.73 23.62 -4.54
N ALA A 50 -22.32 24.48 -3.71
CA ALA A 50 -23.14 25.61 -4.15
C ALA A 50 -22.31 26.85 -4.55
N ASN A 51 -21.01 26.88 -4.23
CA ASN A 51 -20.11 27.94 -4.68
C ASN A 51 -19.54 27.58 -6.07
N VAL A 52 -20.31 27.87 -7.11
CA VAL A 52 -19.80 27.88 -8.49
C VAL A 52 -19.04 29.20 -8.72
N PRO A 53 -17.78 29.19 -9.20
CA PRO A 53 -17.08 30.40 -9.60
C PRO A 53 -17.54 30.81 -11.01
N GLY A 54 -18.20 31.97 -11.10
CA GLY A 54 -18.66 32.51 -12.37
C GLY A 54 -18.85 34.02 -12.34
N GLN A 55 -17.97 34.70 -13.09
CA GLN A 55 -18.09 36.04 -13.66
C GLN A 55 -17.69 37.27 -12.83
N ALA A 56 -16.58 37.84 -13.29
CA ALA A 56 -16.20 39.23 -13.17
C ALA A 56 -17.36 40.17 -13.51
N ARG A 57 -17.64 41.11 -12.60
CA ARG A 57 -18.20 42.42 -12.94
C ARG A 57 -17.34 43.50 -12.27
N SER A 58 -16.59 44.17 -13.14
CA SER A 58 -16.14 45.56 -12.97
C SER A 58 -17.28 46.42 -12.42
N TYR A 59 -17.02 47.17 -11.35
CA TYR A 59 -17.44 48.57 -11.24
C TYR A 59 -16.55 49.30 -10.23
N ASN A 60 -15.93 50.37 -10.73
CA ASN A 60 -15.30 51.43 -9.95
C ASN A 60 -16.36 52.44 -9.46
N SER A 61 -15.92 53.21 -8.46
CA SER A 61 -16.39 54.53 -7.98
C SER A 61 -17.42 54.57 -6.85
N ASP A 62 -16.94 55.12 -5.72
CA ASP A 62 -17.48 56.27 -4.98
C ASP A 62 -19.00 56.31 -4.72
N GLY A 63 -19.53 56.51 -3.51
CA GLY A 63 -19.07 57.25 -2.35
C GLY A 63 -20.33 57.83 -1.68
N HIS A 64 -20.30 58.02 -0.36
CA HIS A 64 -21.34 58.63 0.51
C HIS A 64 -22.58 57.79 0.86
N ARG A 65 -23.24 57.94 2.02
CA ARG A 65 -22.96 58.25 3.44
C ARG A 65 -24.35 58.31 4.11
N GLY A 66 -24.46 57.86 5.36
CA GLY A 66 -25.61 58.13 6.27
C GLY A 66 -26.57 56.93 6.39
N ARG A 67 -26.69 56.18 7.49
CA ARG A 67 -26.78 56.43 8.95
C ARG A 67 -28.20 56.82 9.40
N TYR A 68 -28.59 56.21 10.53
CA TYR A 68 -29.77 56.36 11.41
C TYR A 68 -30.96 55.44 11.10
N ASP A 69 -31.72 54.88 12.05
CA ASP A 69 -31.50 54.43 13.44
C ASP A 69 -32.81 53.73 13.87
N ALA A 70 -32.75 52.93 14.96
CA ALA A 70 -33.84 52.60 15.88
C ALA A 70 -35.08 51.75 15.45
N SER A 71 -35.04 50.48 15.89
CA SER A 71 -35.98 49.78 16.81
C SER A 71 -37.51 49.63 16.56
N PRO A 72 -38.13 48.53 17.10
CA PRO A 72 -39.49 48.01 16.83
C PRO A 72 -40.49 48.36 17.99
N PRO A 73 -41.67 47.72 18.26
CA PRO A 73 -42.39 46.56 17.65
C PRO A 73 -43.95 46.73 17.54
N GLU A 74 -44.64 45.63 17.19
CA GLU A 74 -45.97 45.14 17.64
C GLU A 74 -47.10 44.84 16.62
N ALA A 75 -47.72 43.67 16.88
CA ALA A 75 -49.12 43.27 16.77
C ALA A 75 -49.80 42.90 15.42
N ASP A 76 -50.09 41.59 15.35
CA ASP A 76 -51.39 40.93 15.11
C ASP A 76 -52.19 40.99 13.79
N SER A 77 -52.71 39.78 13.49
CA SER A 77 -53.96 39.44 12.78
C SER A 77 -54.00 39.68 11.25
N SER A 78 -54.68 38.92 10.38
CA SER A 78 -55.38 37.62 10.37
C SER A 78 -55.95 37.45 8.95
N SER A 79 -56.13 36.20 8.46
CA SER A 79 -57.03 35.78 7.35
C SER A 79 -56.70 36.33 5.94
N SER A 80 -56.97 35.73 4.79
CA SER A 80 -57.66 34.54 4.25
C SER A 80 -57.01 34.33 2.84
N ASP A 81 -57.08 33.24 2.09
CA ASP A 81 -58.26 32.54 1.60
C ASP A 81 -57.86 31.25 0.87
N GLN A 82 -58.81 30.32 0.90
CA GLN A 82 -58.80 28.99 0.29
C GLN A 82 -59.19 29.05 -1.20
N SER A 83 -58.71 28.09 -1.99
CA SER A 83 -59.56 27.48 -3.04
C SER A 83 -59.14 26.05 -3.34
N SER A 84 -60.14 25.18 -3.28
CA SER A 84 -60.10 23.73 -3.40
C SER A 84 -61.13 23.30 -4.46
N ARG A 85 -60.78 22.36 -5.34
CA ARG A 85 -61.70 21.51 -6.12
C ARG A 85 -61.05 20.14 -6.28
N SER A 86 -61.39 19.14 -5.48
CA SER A 86 -62.57 18.25 -5.51
C SER A 86 -62.44 17.12 -6.53
N LEU A 87 -62.33 15.91 -5.96
CA LEU A 87 -62.32 14.58 -6.55
C LEU A 87 -63.71 14.17 -7.04
N ASP A 88 -63.77 13.31 -8.06
CA ASP A 88 -64.84 12.33 -8.26
C ASP A 88 -64.24 10.99 -8.73
N PHE A 89 -64.73 9.91 -8.14
CA PHE A 89 -64.58 8.48 -8.41
C PHE A 89 -66.02 7.90 -8.41
N PRO A 90 -66.31 6.60 -8.67
CA PRO A 90 -65.74 5.51 -9.50
C PRO A 90 -66.93 4.93 -10.37
N PRO A 91 -67.14 3.61 -10.70
CA PRO A 91 -66.38 2.36 -10.51
C PRO A 91 -66.43 1.29 -11.64
N ASN A 92 -65.66 0.20 -11.41
CA ASN A 92 -65.98 -1.22 -11.67
C ASN A 92 -66.03 -1.80 -13.11
N ARG A 93 -65.16 -2.78 -13.42
CA ARG A 93 -65.53 -4.22 -13.51
C ARG A 93 -64.39 -5.11 -14.05
N ASN A 94 -64.34 -6.31 -13.50
CA ASN A 94 -63.54 -7.50 -13.86
C ASN A 94 -63.63 -7.89 -15.35
N SER A 95 -62.56 -8.46 -15.91
CA SER A 95 -62.52 -9.85 -16.38
C SER A 95 -61.18 -10.24 -17.02
N SER A 96 -60.70 -11.38 -16.55
CA SER A 96 -59.81 -12.42 -17.09
C SER A 96 -59.50 -12.52 -18.60
N ASP A 97 -58.38 -13.21 -18.81
CA ASP A 97 -58.05 -14.18 -19.89
C ASP A 97 -57.26 -13.74 -21.13
N ASP A 98 -56.00 -14.19 -21.10
CA ASP A 98 -55.39 -15.13 -22.04
C ASP A 98 -54.93 -14.71 -23.45
N SER A 99 -53.74 -15.25 -23.74
CA SER A 99 -53.24 -15.75 -25.04
C SER A 99 -52.55 -14.78 -26.01
N ASP A 100 -51.22 -14.86 -25.95
CA ASP A 100 -50.37 -15.51 -26.98
C ASP A 100 -49.98 -14.78 -28.29
N SER A 101 -48.72 -15.04 -28.67
CA SER A 101 -48.07 -14.84 -29.98
C SER A 101 -47.80 -13.38 -30.43
N SER A 102 -46.76 -13.01 -31.20
CA SER A 102 -45.50 -13.61 -31.64
C SER A 102 -44.73 -12.52 -32.45
N VAL A 103 -43.38 -12.58 -32.43
CA VAL A 103 -42.47 -12.32 -33.57
C VAL A 103 -42.29 -10.90 -34.15
N SER A 104 -41.04 -10.40 -34.01
CA SER A 104 -40.16 -9.80 -35.04
C SER A 104 -39.71 -8.34 -34.91
N SER A 105 -38.37 -8.22 -34.83
CA SER A 105 -37.44 -7.25 -35.43
C SER A 105 -37.81 -5.76 -35.57
N ASN A 106 -37.04 -4.91 -34.88
CA ASN A 106 -36.00 -4.10 -35.56
C ASN A 106 -35.13 -3.36 -34.54
N GLY A 107 -33.81 -3.58 -34.67
CA GLY A 107 -32.77 -2.97 -33.85
C GLY A 107 -32.61 -1.50 -34.18
N SER A 108 -33.01 -0.66 -33.22
CA SER A 108 -32.48 0.69 -33.02
C SER A 108 -31.97 0.76 -31.58
N PRO A 109 -30.86 1.46 -31.30
CA PRO A 109 -30.37 1.60 -29.93
C PRO A 109 -31.38 2.48 -29.19
N LYS A 110 -32.32 1.84 -28.47
CA LYS A 110 -33.18 2.53 -27.51
C LYS A 110 -32.26 3.14 -26.45
N THR A 111 -32.12 4.45 -26.44
CA THR A 111 -31.73 5.22 -25.27
C THR A 111 -32.87 5.08 -24.26
N TRP A 112 -32.71 4.18 -23.30
CA TRP A 112 -33.64 4.08 -22.18
C TRP A 112 -33.38 5.27 -21.26
N ALA A 113 -34.22 6.30 -21.37
CA ALA A 113 -34.34 7.30 -20.31
C ALA A 113 -34.98 6.62 -19.09
N THR A 114 -34.15 6.11 -18.19
CA THR A 114 -34.61 5.55 -16.91
C THR A 114 -35.07 6.68 -15.99
N SER A 115 -36.28 6.53 -15.46
CA SER A 115 -36.86 7.46 -14.48
C SER A 115 -35.97 7.59 -13.23
N PRO A 116 -35.78 8.80 -12.65
CA PRO A 116 -34.88 9.02 -11.50
C PRO A 116 -35.19 8.17 -10.26
N SER A 117 -36.42 7.66 -10.15
CA SER A 117 -36.88 6.85 -9.02
C SER A 117 -36.40 5.40 -9.04
N THR A 118 -36.02 4.83 -10.20
CA THR A 118 -35.49 3.46 -10.27
C THR A 118 -33.98 3.36 -10.07
N SER A 119 -33.24 4.45 -10.27
CA SER A 119 -31.78 4.53 -10.06
C SER A 119 -31.38 4.56 -8.58
N ILE A 120 -32.25 5.11 -7.71
CA ILE A 120 -31.98 5.26 -6.26
C ILE A 120 -32.16 3.92 -5.50
N GLY A 121 -32.97 3.00 -6.01
CA GLY A 121 -33.24 1.70 -5.37
C GLY A 121 -32.40 0.52 -5.87
N LYS A 122 -31.80 0.63 -7.08
CA LYS A 122 -31.02 -0.46 -7.72
C LYS A 122 -29.52 -0.19 -7.86
N GLY A 123 -29.01 0.86 -7.19
CA GLY A 123 -27.58 1.01 -6.97
C GLY A 123 -26.76 1.40 -8.19
N ASN A 124 -27.23 2.33 -9.02
CA ASN A 124 -26.32 3.06 -9.91
C ASN A 124 -25.77 4.27 -9.14
N SER A 125 -24.52 4.18 -8.71
CA SER A 125 -23.84 5.28 -7.98
C SER A 125 -23.37 6.39 -8.93
N ASP A 126 -23.56 6.22 -10.24
CA ASP A 126 -23.42 7.25 -11.27
C ASP A 126 -24.74 7.41 -12.05
N PRO A 127 -25.75 8.09 -11.47
CA PRO A 127 -27.08 8.21 -12.07
C PRO A 127 -27.09 9.01 -13.39
N PHE A 128 -26.01 9.69 -13.73
CA PHE A 128 -25.89 10.51 -14.93
C PHE A 128 -25.03 9.85 -16.02
N GLY A 129 -24.39 8.70 -15.75
CA GLY A 129 -23.47 8.07 -16.69
C GLY A 129 -22.29 8.97 -17.03
N ALA A 130 -21.74 9.66 -16.03
CA ALA A 130 -20.58 10.53 -16.18
C ALA A 130 -19.29 9.75 -16.47
N PHE A 131 -19.21 8.47 -16.10
CA PHE A 131 -18.04 7.62 -16.29
C PHE A 131 -18.17 6.68 -17.50
N PRO A 132 -17.06 6.29 -18.14
CA PRO A 132 -17.05 5.35 -19.27
C PRO A 132 -17.44 3.92 -18.90
N ILE A 133 -17.50 3.58 -17.60
CA ILE A 133 -17.95 2.29 -17.09
C ILE A 133 -19.13 2.47 -16.13
N PRO A 134 -20.05 1.49 -16.03
CA PRO A 134 -21.13 1.57 -15.05
C PRO A 134 -20.61 1.54 -13.61
N ILE A 135 -20.87 2.59 -12.84
CA ILE A 135 -20.53 2.62 -11.40
C ILE A 135 -21.67 1.97 -10.60
N THR A 136 -21.65 0.64 -10.54
CA THR A 136 -22.60 -0.14 -9.74
C THR A 136 -22.35 0.05 -8.24
N ALA A 137 -23.27 -0.44 -7.40
CA ALA A 137 -23.09 -0.48 -5.96
C ALA A 137 -21.79 -1.20 -5.55
N ASP A 138 -21.44 -2.29 -6.24
CA ASP A 138 -20.23 -3.06 -5.95
C ASP A 138 -18.96 -2.28 -6.31
N VAL A 139 -18.94 -1.61 -7.47
CA VAL A 139 -17.84 -0.72 -7.85
C VAL A 139 -17.65 0.37 -6.79
N ASN A 140 -18.75 1.01 -6.38
CA ASN A 140 -18.71 2.03 -5.34
C ASN A 140 -18.24 1.47 -3.98
N ASN A 141 -18.61 0.23 -3.64
CA ASN A 141 -18.14 -0.44 -2.42
C ASN A 141 -16.62 -0.71 -2.47
N LEU A 142 -16.08 -1.15 -3.61
CA LEU A 142 -14.63 -1.36 -3.78
C LEU A 142 -13.85 -0.03 -3.71
N MET A 143 -14.37 1.04 -4.32
CA MET A 143 -13.77 2.37 -4.23
C MET A 143 -13.84 2.93 -2.80
N THR A 144 -14.95 2.69 -2.11
CA THR A 144 -15.12 3.04 -0.68
C THR A 144 -14.13 2.25 0.19
N PHE A 145 -13.96 0.95 -0.08
CA PHE A 145 -12.98 0.12 0.61
C PHE A 145 -11.55 0.66 0.45
N TYR A 146 -11.18 1.06 -0.76
CA TYR A 146 -9.90 1.70 -1.01
C TYR A 146 -9.72 3.00 -0.20
N ARG A 147 -10.71 3.90 -0.23
CA ARG A 147 -10.69 5.17 0.49
C ARG A 147 -10.60 4.99 2.01
N ASP A 148 -11.39 4.08 2.56
CA ASP A 148 -11.63 3.99 4.00
C ASP A 148 -10.70 3.00 4.71
N TYR A 149 -10.10 2.06 3.97
CA TYR A 149 -9.22 1.03 4.55
C TYR A 149 -7.82 1.05 3.94
N ILE A 150 -7.67 1.09 2.62
CA ILE A 150 -6.34 0.98 1.99
C ILE A 150 -5.53 2.28 2.16
N ILE A 151 -6.09 3.43 1.80
CA ILE A 151 -5.39 4.74 1.96
C ILE A 151 -4.95 4.93 3.42
N PRO A 152 -5.82 4.74 4.43
CA PRO A 152 -5.37 4.78 5.81
C PRO A 152 -4.26 3.77 6.07
N SER A 153 -4.38 2.51 5.66
CA SER A 153 -3.32 1.51 5.92
C SER A 153 -1.93 1.92 5.38
N ILE A 154 -1.89 2.67 4.27
CA ILE A 154 -0.66 3.20 3.69
C ILE A 154 -0.16 4.44 4.48
N TRP A 155 -1.05 5.35 4.87
CA TRP A 155 -0.64 6.65 5.43
C TRP A 155 -0.78 6.77 6.96
N PHE A 156 -1.38 5.79 7.64
CA PHE A 156 -1.92 5.97 9.00
C PHE A 156 -0.89 6.10 10.11
N LYS A 157 0.28 5.49 9.95
CA LYS A 157 1.34 5.60 10.97
C LYS A 157 1.76 7.05 11.24
N ASN A 158 1.50 7.97 10.29
CA ASN A 158 1.93 9.36 10.36
C ASN A 158 0.80 10.40 10.18
N PHE A 159 -0.50 10.08 10.35
CA PHE A 159 -1.58 11.08 10.17
C PHE A 159 -1.52 12.30 11.12
N LYS A 160 -0.65 12.30 12.13
CA LYS A 160 -0.35 13.50 12.93
C LYS A 160 0.44 14.55 12.13
N ASN A 161 1.06 14.16 11.02
CA ASN A 161 1.76 15.05 10.09
C ASN A 161 0.80 15.58 9.02
N LYS A 162 0.67 16.91 8.91
CA LYS A 162 -0.17 17.58 7.90
C LYS A 162 0.19 17.16 6.47
N ASN A 163 1.47 16.87 6.20
CA ASN A 163 1.93 16.43 4.88
C ASN A 163 1.31 15.08 4.50
N THR A 164 1.13 14.17 5.46
CA THR A 164 0.56 12.84 5.23
C THR A 164 -0.92 12.91 4.84
N VAL A 165 -1.69 13.84 5.40
CA VAL A 165 -3.09 14.07 5.00
C VAL A 165 -3.18 14.58 3.55
N VAL A 166 -2.29 15.49 3.17
CA VAL A 166 -2.23 16.04 1.79
C VAL A 166 -1.87 14.94 0.79
N LEU A 167 -0.90 14.08 1.13
CA LEU A 167 -0.51 12.95 0.28
C LEU A 167 -1.65 11.93 0.11
N ALA A 168 -2.35 11.58 1.20
CA ALA A 168 -3.51 10.70 1.14
C ALA A 168 -4.65 11.27 0.27
N ALA A 169 -4.94 12.58 0.41
CA ALA A 169 -5.94 13.25 -0.43
C ALA A 169 -5.54 13.27 -1.90
N ARG A 170 -4.26 13.53 -2.19
CA ARG A 170 -3.73 13.50 -3.56
C ARG A 170 -3.79 12.09 -4.15
N GLU A 171 -3.52 11.05 -3.36
CA GLU A 171 -3.64 9.67 -3.80
C GLU A 171 -5.09 9.31 -4.16
N TRP A 172 -6.05 9.69 -3.31
CA TRP A 172 -7.47 9.53 -3.62
C TRP A 172 -7.86 10.24 -4.92
N GLN A 173 -7.49 11.52 -5.08
CA GLN A 173 -7.79 12.30 -6.28
C GLN A 173 -7.19 11.66 -7.54
N TYR A 174 -5.93 11.21 -7.44
CA TYR A 174 -5.26 10.51 -8.54
C TYR A 174 -6.04 9.26 -8.94
N ASN A 175 -6.39 8.41 -7.98
CA ASN A 175 -7.10 7.16 -8.22
C ASN A 175 -8.54 7.40 -8.74
N ALA A 176 -9.25 8.41 -8.22
CA ALA A 176 -10.57 8.78 -8.72
C ALA A 176 -10.54 9.27 -10.17
N ALA A 177 -9.52 10.05 -10.56
CA ALA A 177 -9.37 10.52 -11.95
C ALA A 177 -9.15 9.37 -12.95
N HIS A 178 -8.63 8.22 -12.52
CA HIS A 178 -8.46 7.04 -13.39
C HIS A 178 -9.80 6.38 -13.74
N LEU A 179 -10.90 6.75 -13.08
CA LEU A 179 -12.24 6.30 -13.48
C LEU A 179 -12.71 6.95 -14.80
N GLU A 180 -12.06 8.03 -15.24
CA GLU A 180 -12.42 8.78 -16.46
C GLU A 180 -11.98 8.09 -17.76
N ASP A 181 -11.07 7.10 -17.70
CA ASP A 181 -10.68 6.26 -18.83
C ASP A 181 -11.11 4.81 -18.59
N GLU A 182 -11.76 4.20 -19.58
CA GLU A 182 -12.37 2.87 -19.47
C GLU A 182 -11.38 1.79 -18.98
N GLY A 183 -10.17 1.78 -19.55
CA GLY A 183 -9.18 0.76 -19.26
C GLY A 183 -8.57 0.90 -17.87
N THR A 184 -8.25 2.13 -17.48
CA THR A 184 -7.75 2.44 -16.13
C THR A 184 -8.84 2.29 -15.08
N ALA A 185 -10.11 2.57 -15.43
CA ALA A 185 -11.25 2.40 -14.53
C ALA A 185 -11.45 0.93 -14.16
N TYR A 186 -11.45 0.03 -15.14
CA TYR A 186 -11.46 -1.41 -14.84
C TYR A 186 -10.19 -1.85 -14.08
N GLY A 187 -9.03 -1.32 -14.45
CA GLY A 187 -7.76 -1.67 -13.82
C GLY A 187 -7.69 -1.28 -12.34
N ILE A 188 -8.20 -0.11 -11.98
CA ILE A 188 -8.17 0.37 -10.60
C ILE A 188 -9.15 -0.40 -9.71
N ILE A 189 -10.34 -0.71 -10.24
CA ILE A 189 -11.32 -1.55 -9.54
C ILE A 189 -10.75 -2.95 -9.36
N ALA A 190 -10.13 -3.53 -10.40
CA ALA A 190 -9.46 -4.81 -10.31
C ALA A 190 -8.38 -4.81 -9.21
N ARG A 191 -7.49 -3.81 -9.22
CA ARG A 191 -6.42 -3.68 -8.24
C ARG A 191 -6.95 -3.64 -6.81
N HIS A 192 -7.93 -2.78 -6.52
CA HIS A 192 -8.51 -2.67 -5.18
C HIS A 192 -9.36 -3.89 -4.81
N GLY A 193 -10.06 -4.47 -5.79
CA GLY A 193 -10.76 -5.75 -5.67
C GLY A 193 -9.83 -6.88 -5.24
N MET A 194 -8.60 -6.94 -5.76
CA MET A 194 -7.62 -7.95 -5.36
C MET A 194 -7.13 -7.77 -3.91
N VAL A 195 -6.98 -6.53 -3.43
CA VAL A 195 -6.70 -6.28 -2.01
C VAL A 195 -7.89 -6.68 -1.14
N ALA A 196 -9.10 -6.32 -1.55
CA ALA A 196 -10.32 -6.70 -0.86
C ALA A 196 -10.50 -8.23 -0.82
N ALA A 197 -10.14 -8.92 -1.91
CA ALA A 197 -10.18 -10.38 -2.02
C ALA A 197 -9.21 -11.11 -1.06
N SER A 198 -8.13 -10.45 -0.64
CA SER A 198 -7.25 -10.96 0.43
C SER A 198 -7.91 -10.91 1.80
N CYS A 199 -8.84 -9.98 2.02
CA CYS A 199 -9.61 -9.87 3.25
C CYS A 199 -10.94 -10.66 3.20
N SER A 200 -11.52 -10.80 2.01
CA SER A 200 -12.78 -11.49 1.76
C SER A 200 -12.69 -12.27 0.43
N PRO A 201 -12.35 -13.58 0.47
CA PRO A 201 -12.13 -14.39 -0.73
C PRO A 201 -13.28 -14.39 -1.74
N ALA A 202 -14.52 -14.13 -1.30
CA ALA A 202 -15.70 -14.06 -2.16
C ALA A 202 -15.61 -12.95 -3.23
N LEU A 203 -14.80 -11.91 -3.01
CA LEU A 203 -14.62 -10.80 -3.96
C LEU A 203 -13.63 -11.12 -5.08
N ARG A 204 -12.97 -12.29 -5.05
CA ARG A 204 -11.92 -12.66 -6.01
C ARG A 204 -12.45 -12.76 -7.43
N GLU A 205 -13.55 -13.47 -7.64
CA GLU A 205 -14.16 -13.65 -8.97
C GLU A 205 -14.51 -12.30 -9.62
N GLN A 206 -15.10 -11.39 -8.83
CA GLN A 206 -15.43 -10.04 -9.29
C GLN A 206 -14.17 -9.24 -9.63
N ALA A 207 -13.11 -9.33 -8.84
CA ALA A 207 -11.84 -8.65 -9.13
C ALA A 207 -11.20 -9.19 -10.42
N GLU A 208 -11.21 -10.51 -10.62
CA GLU A 208 -10.70 -11.18 -11.82
C GLU A 208 -11.49 -10.80 -13.08
N TYR A 209 -12.81 -10.65 -12.96
CA TYR A 209 -13.63 -10.12 -14.05
C TYR A 209 -13.13 -8.75 -14.52
N TYR A 210 -12.86 -7.82 -13.60
CA TYR A 210 -12.34 -6.50 -13.95
C TYR A 210 -10.91 -6.52 -14.51
N VAL A 211 -10.06 -7.47 -14.05
CA VAL A 211 -8.76 -7.72 -14.69
C VAL A 211 -8.95 -8.10 -16.16
N GLY A 212 -9.89 -9.00 -16.46
CA GLY A 212 -10.22 -9.40 -17.82
C GLY A 212 -10.68 -8.24 -18.69
N GLN A 213 -11.61 -7.42 -18.18
CA GLN A 213 -12.10 -6.23 -18.89
C GLN A 213 -10.97 -5.22 -19.17
N SER A 214 -10.17 -4.89 -18.16
CA SER A 214 -9.06 -3.95 -18.31
C SER A 214 -7.99 -4.45 -19.30
N THR A 215 -7.71 -5.76 -19.29
CA THR A 215 -6.77 -6.40 -20.23
C THR A 215 -7.27 -6.30 -21.67
N GLU A 216 -8.56 -6.54 -21.89
CA GLU A 216 -9.18 -6.46 -23.21
C GLU A 216 -9.16 -5.02 -23.76
N VAL A 217 -9.43 -4.03 -22.91
CA VAL A 217 -9.32 -2.60 -23.29
C VAL A 217 -7.87 -2.24 -23.62
N LEU A 218 -6.91 -2.65 -22.81
CA LEU A 218 -5.49 -2.41 -23.08
C LEU A 218 -5.06 -3.02 -24.43
N ARG A 219 -5.49 -4.26 -24.71
CA ARG A 219 -5.21 -4.93 -25.98
C ARG A 219 -5.76 -4.15 -27.18
N LYS A 220 -6.98 -3.62 -27.08
CA LYS A 220 -7.58 -2.76 -28.12
C LYS A 220 -6.79 -1.46 -28.29
N LYS A 221 -6.40 -0.79 -27.20
CA LYS A 221 -5.57 0.44 -27.24
C LYS A 221 -4.24 0.20 -27.95
N ILE A 222 -3.56 -0.91 -27.65
CA ILE A 222 -2.31 -1.30 -28.28
C ILE A 222 -2.51 -1.58 -29.77
N ALA A 223 -3.53 -2.37 -30.13
CA ALA A 223 -3.82 -2.74 -31.52
C ALA A 223 -4.14 -1.53 -32.41
N GLN A 224 -4.73 -0.47 -31.84
CA GLN A 224 -5.04 0.76 -32.57
C GLN A 224 -3.80 1.60 -32.92
N GLY A 225 -2.62 1.32 -32.33
CA GLY A 225 -1.31 1.90 -32.68
C GLY A 225 -1.12 3.39 -32.37
N ARG A 226 -2.18 4.20 -32.43
CA ARG A 226 -2.19 5.65 -32.16
C ARG A 226 -1.80 5.94 -30.71
N ALA A 227 -2.17 5.06 -29.78
CA ALA A 227 -1.87 5.19 -28.36
C ALA A 227 -0.44 4.78 -27.98
N LEU A 228 0.41 4.34 -28.91
CA LEU A 228 1.85 4.15 -28.66
C LEU A 228 2.72 5.22 -29.33
N GLN A 229 2.12 5.98 -30.26
CA GLN A 229 2.80 7.01 -31.05
C GLN A 229 2.51 8.43 -30.56
N ALA A 230 1.40 8.65 -29.86
CA ALA A 230 1.11 9.94 -29.26
C ALA A 230 2.06 10.23 -28.10
N GLN A 231 2.73 11.38 -28.13
CA GLN A 231 3.62 11.89 -27.06
C GLN A 231 2.94 11.99 -25.67
N SER A 232 1.61 11.79 -25.62
CA SER A 232 0.74 11.93 -24.45
C SER A 232 -0.03 10.66 -24.08
N SER A 233 0.40 9.45 -24.48
CA SER A 233 -0.34 8.22 -24.19
C SER A 233 -0.18 7.71 -22.75
N THR A 234 -0.30 8.60 -21.76
CA THR A 234 -0.31 8.27 -20.33
C THR A 234 -1.33 7.17 -20.03
N SER A 235 -2.48 7.17 -20.71
CA SER A 235 -3.54 6.17 -20.51
C SER A 235 -3.14 4.72 -20.81
N VAL A 236 -2.15 4.45 -21.67
CA VAL A 236 -1.66 3.07 -21.92
C VAL A 236 -0.73 2.63 -20.79
N ILE A 237 0.17 3.52 -20.36
CA ILE A 237 1.10 3.26 -19.26
C ILE A 237 0.31 3.08 -17.96
N ASP A 238 -0.62 3.99 -17.66
CA ASP A 238 -1.47 3.92 -16.48
C ASP A 238 -2.30 2.63 -16.47
N ASN A 239 -2.86 2.23 -17.62
CA ASN A 239 -3.63 0.99 -17.72
C ASN A 239 -2.75 -0.24 -17.49
N ALA A 240 -1.55 -0.29 -18.09
CA ALA A 240 -0.61 -1.38 -17.88
C ALA A 240 -0.10 -1.41 -16.42
N ALA A 241 0.11 -0.25 -15.78
CA ALA A 241 0.48 -0.10 -14.38
C ALA A 241 -0.60 -0.66 -13.45
N MET A 242 -1.88 -0.34 -13.70
CA MET A 242 -2.98 -0.91 -12.91
C MET A 242 -3.05 -2.44 -13.05
N LEU A 243 -2.86 -2.98 -14.26
CA LEU A 243 -2.85 -4.42 -14.49
C LEU A 243 -1.64 -5.13 -13.87
N PHE A 244 -0.44 -4.55 -13.97
CA PHE A 244 0.75 -5.07 -13.30
C PHE A 244 0.52 -5.22 -11.78
N ASN A 245 -0.04 -4.19 -11.18
CA ASN A 245 -0.40 -4.17 -9.77
C ASN A 245 -1.48 -5.18 -9.40
N ALA A 246 -2.57 -5.22 -10.17
CA ALA A 246 -3.67 -6.15 -9.94
C ALA A 246 -3.20 -7.60 -10.04
N GLN A 247 -2.39 -7.95 -11.06
CA GLN A 247 -1.88 -9.30 -11.26
C GLN A 247 -0.85 -9.71 -10.20
N THR A 248 -0.04 -8.77 -9.71
CA THR A 248 0.87 -9.00 -8.57
C THR A 248 0.07 -9.36 -7.32
N LEU A 249 -0.99 -8.61 -7.01
CA LEU A 249 -1.89 -8.88 -5.88
C LEU A 249 -2.69 -10.18 -6.07
N ALA A 250 -3.09 -10.49 -7.29
CA ALA A 250 -3.76 -11.74 -7.66
C ALA A 250 -2.85 -12.97 -7.57
N ARG A 251 -1.55 -12.77 -7.29
CA ARG A 251 -0.51 -13.81 -7.29
C ARG A 251 -0.34 -14.52 -8.64
N ASN A 252 -0.60 -13.82 -9.74
CA ASN A 252 -0.37 -14.33 -11.09
C ASN A 252 0.99 -13.87 -11.62
N LEU A 253 2.05 -14.63 -11.32
CA LEU A 253 3.42 -14.28 -11.71
C LEU A 253 3.58 -14.08 -13.21
N ALA A 254 2.97 -14.94 -14.03
CA ALA A 254 3.13 -14.88 -15.48
C ALA A 254 2.53 -13.58 -16.05
N ALA A 255 1.30 -13.25 -15.67
CA ALA A 255 0.63 -12.03 -16.13
C ALA A 255 1.30 -10.78 -15.56
N ALA A 256 1.67 -10.79 -14.27
CA ALA A 256 2.37 -9.67 -13.64
C ALA A 256 3.72 -9.40 -14.34
N THR A 257 4.49 -10.44 -14.64
CA THR A 257 5.76 -10.31 -15.37
C THR A 257 5.54 -9.78 -16.78
N ALA A 258 4.49 -10.22 -17.48
CA ALA A 258 4.17 -9.73 -18.82
C ALA A 258 3.85 -8.24 -18.83
N HIS A 259 2.95 -7.79 -17.94
CA HIS A 259 2.61 -6.36 -17.82
C HIS A 259 3.78 -5.53 -17.30
N GLY A 260 4.55 -6.03 -16.33
CA GLY A 260 5.74 -5.36 -15.81
C GLY A 260 6.84 -5.18 -16.88
N THR A 261 7.09 -6.22 -17.69
CA THR A 261 8.04 -6.15 -18.82
C THR A 261 7.57 -5.15 -19.88
N PHE A 262 6.27 -5.15 -20.17
CA PHE A 262 5.67 -4.17 -21.08
C PHE A 262 5.81 -2.74 -20.54
N LEU A 263 5.57 -2.51 -19.24
CA LEU A 263 5.82 -1.20 -18.62
C LEU A 263 7.29 -0.78 -18.69
N ALA A 264 8.21 -1.71 -18.40
CA ALA A 264 9.63 -1.43 -18.46
C ALA A 264 10.08 -0.98 -19.87
N SER A 265 9.52 -1.56 -20.93
CA SER A 265 9.81 -1.11 -22.30
C SER A 265 9.24 0.28 -22.60
N LEU A 266 8.03 0.57 -22.14
CA LEU A 266 7.41 1.90 -22.29
C LEU A 266 8.20 2.99 -21.54
N PHE A 267 8.66 2.74 -20.31
CA PHE A 267 9.48 3.71 -19.59
C PHE A 267 10.86 3.90 -20.23
N LYS A 268 11.48 2.84 -20.75
CA LYS A 268 12.72 2.95 -21.53
C LYS A 268 12.54 3.82 -22.78
N GLN A 269 11.39 3.70 -23.44
CA GLN A 269 11.03 4.54 -24.57
C GLN A 269 10.83 6.01 -24.15
N GLN A 270 10.09 6.28 -23.07
CA GLN A 270 9.92 7.65 -22.56
C GLN A 270 11.24 8.28 -22.12
N TRP A 271 12.14 7.48 -21.52
CA TRP A 271 13.48 7.91 -21.17
C TRP A 271 14.28 8.36 -22.40
N ALA A 272 14.28 7.56 -23.46
CA ALA A 272 14.96 7.89 -24.71
C ALA A 272 14.38 9.15 -25.39
N GLN A 273 13.11 9.45 -25.15
CA GLN A 273 12.41 10.63 -25.67
C GLN A 273 12.50 11.86 -24.76
N GLY A 274 13.06 11.74 -23.55
CA GLY A 274 13.11 12.83 -22.56
C GLY A 274 11.75 13.17 -21.92
N THR A 275 10.78 12.25 -21.97
CA THR A 275 9.39 12.46 -21.50
C THR A 275 9.04 11.59 -20.29
N LEU A 276 10.04 11.00 -19.62
CA LEU A 276 9.86 10.07 -18.51
C LEU A 276 9.08 10.69 -17.34
N ASP A 277 7.97 10.07 -16.95
CA ASP A 277 7.31 10.37 -15.68
C ASP A 277 8.05 9.66 -14.54
N TYR A 278 8.99 10.37 -13.90
CA TYR A 278 9.75 9.88 -12.76
C TYR A 278 8.89 9.48 -11.56
N ARG A 279 7.74 10.13 -11.35
CA ARG A 279 6.87 9.84 -10.21
C ARG A 279 6.19 8.49 -10.43
N LEU A 280 5.67 8.26 -11.63
CA LEU A 280 5.07 6.98 -11.98
C LEU A 280 6.12 5.87 -12.02
N LEU A 281 7.30 6.11 -12.60
CA LEU A 281 8.41 5.15 -12.57
C LEU A 281 8.77 4.74 -11.13
N MET A 282 8.93 5.71 -10.23
CA MET A 282 9.22 5.43 -8.82
C MET A 282 8.16 4.55 -8.15
N PHE A 283 6.90 4.77 -8.48
CA PHE A 283 5.79 3.96 -7.98
C PHE A 283 5.82 2.54 -8.55
N GLU A 284 6.12 2.37 -9.84
CA GLU A 284 6.19 1.04 -10.45
C GLU A 284 7.44 0.25 -10.04
N VAL A 285 8.56 0.92 -9.77
CA VAL A 285 9.74 0.27 -9.18
C VAL A 285 9.45 -0.20 -7.74
N TYR A 286 8.63 0.54 -6.98
CA TYR A 286 8.12 0.06 -5.70
C TYR A 286 7.24 -1.18 -5.86
N ASN A 287 6.35 -1.22 -6.86
CA ASN A 287 5.50 -2.38 -7.12
C ASN A 287 6.31 -3.59 -7.61
N ASP A 288 7.39 -3.37 -8.36
CA ASP A 288 8.34 -4.42 -8.73
C ASP A 288 9.02 -5.02 -7.50
N CYS A 289 9.38 -4.21 -6.49
CA CYS A 289 9.84 -4.74 -5.21
C CYS A 289 8.79 -5.64 -4.54
N GLN A 290 7.48 -5.37 -4.72
CA GLN A 290 6.42 -6.25 -4.20
C GLN A 290 6.36 -7.57 -4.97
N LEU A 291 6.41 -7.51 -6.31
CA LEU A 291 6.49 -8.69 -7.17
C LEU A 291 7.66 -9.60 -6.74
N THR A 292 8.87 -9.04 -6.70
CA THR A 292 10.07 -9.82 -6.34
C THR A 292 10.00 -10.38 -4.93
N SER A 293 9.32 -9.70 -4.01
CA SER A 293 9.15 -10.18 -2.63
C SER A 293 8.15 -11.33 -2.51
N ILE A 294 7.02 -11.25 -3.23
CA ILE A 294 5.96 -12.27 -3.19
C ILE A 294 6.44 -13.56 -3.84
N PHE A 295 7.20 -13.44 -4.94
CA PHE A 295 7.56 -14.58 -5.77
C PHE A 295 9.02 -15.02 -5.64
N LEU A 296 9.89 -14.22 -5.01
CA LEU A 296 11.34 -14.41 -5.04
C LEU A 296 11.84 -14.63 -6.49
N CYS A 297 11.42 -13.76 -7.40
CA CYS A 297 11.77 -13.77 -8.82
C CYS A 297 12.67 -12.56 -9.16
N PRO A 298 13.35 -12.57 -10.32
CA PRO A 298 14.09 -11.38 -10.78
C PRO A 298 13.17 -10.15 -10.91
N PRO A 299 13.70 -8.93 -10.68
CA PRO A 299 12.97 -7.70 -10.94
C PRO A 299 12.70 -7.53 -12.44
N VAL A 300 11.55 -6.95 -12.81
CA VAL A 300 11.26 -6.62 -14.22
C VAL A 300 12.01 -5.37 -14.67
N PHE A 301 12.31 -4.46 -13.75
CA PHE A 301 13.14 -3.30 -14.05
C PHE A 301 14.62 -3.63 -13.85
N ASP A 302 15.45 -3.16 -14.78
CA ASP A 302 16.91 -3.38 -14.71
C ASP A 302 17.52 -2.48 -13.62
N VAL A 303 17.73 -3.10 -12.46
CA VAL A 303 18.36 -2.49 -11.28
C VAL A 303 19.87 -2.36 -11.41
N ASP A 304 20.50 -3.13 -12.30
CA ASP A 304 21.95 -3.20 -12.41
C ASP A 304 22.53 -2.07 -13.26
N HIS A 305 21.83 -1.65 -14.32
CA HIS A 305 22.35 -0.64 -15.26
C HIS A 305 21.36 0.50 -15.54
N TRP A 306 20.16 0.18 -16.02
CA TRP A 306 19.24 1.20 -16.50
C TRP A 306 18.68 2.10 -15.39
N LEU A 307 18.15 1.56 -14.30
CA LEU A 307 17.63 2.38 -13.20
C LEU A 307 18.71 3.24 -12.53
N PRO A 308 19.94 2.72 -12.22
CA PRO A 308 21.02 3.56 -11.73
C PRO A 308 21.32 4.75 -12.65
N MET A 309 21.37 4.52 -13.97
CA MET A 309 21.58 5.59 -14.96
C MET A 309 20.46 6.63 -14.92
N VAL A 310 19.19 6.21 -14.83
CA VAL A 310 18.04 7.11 -14.77
C VAL A 310 18.04 7.97 -13.50
N PHE A 311 18.40 7.39 -12.35
CA PHE A 311 18.35 8.08 -11.06
C PHE A 311 19.64 8.84 -10.69
N ASP A 312 20.77 8.56 -11.35
CA ASP A 312 22.07 9.20 -11.05
C ASP A 312 22.02 10.74 -10.97
N PRO A 313 21.35 11.47 -11.88
CA PRO A 313 21.25 12.93 -11.79
C PRO A 313 20.56 13.40 -10.49
N ILE A 314 19.51 12.68 -10.07
CA ILE A 314 18.77 12.96 -8.83
C ILE A 314 19.66 12.66 -7.64
N TRP A 315 20.39 11.55 -7.67
CA TRP A 315 21.29 11.16 -6.59
C TRP A 315 22.44 12.14 -6.41
N LYS A 316 23.09 12.58 -7.49
CA LYS A 316 24.15 13.61 -7.44
C LYS A 316 23.64 14.89 -6.81
N THR A 317 22.44 15.33 -7.19
CA THR A 317 21.81 16.53 -6.62
C THR A 317 21.48 16.36 -5.13
N ALA A 318 21.00 15.19 -4.72
CA ALA A 318 20.69 14.90 -3.32
C ALA A 318 21.95 14.85 -2.46
N VAL A 319 23.01 14.17 -2.92
CA VAL A 319 24.27 13.99 -2.19
C VAL A 319 24.93 15.32 -1.83
N GLN A 320 24.82 16.34 -2.69
CA GLN A 320 25.32 17.70 -2.41
C GLN A 320 24.66 18.35 -1.17
N ARG A 321 23.50 17.85 -0.75
CA ARG A 321 22.73 18.38 0.38
C ARG A 321 22.76 17.46 1.60
N LEU A 322 23.34 16.26 1.49
CA LEU A 322 23.39 15.33 2.61
C LEU A 322 24.46 15.75 3.62
N PRO A 323 24.24 15.53 4.92
CA PRO A 323 25.27 15.71 5.92
C PRO A 323 26.39 14.70 5.71
N HIS A 324 27.61 15.09 6.09
CA HIS A 324 28.73 14.15 6.18
C HIS A 324 28.55 13.28 7.42
N LEU A 325 28.30 11.99 7.21
CA LEU A 325 28.13 11.03 8.28
C LEU A 325 29.28 10.03 8.31
N ALA A 326 29.69 9.64 9.52
CA ALA A 326 30.72 8.63 9.72
C ALA A 326 30.22 7.26 9.24
N ARG A 327 31.04 6.60 8.41
CA ARG A 327 30.72 5.24 7.94
C ARG A 327 31.06 4.24 9.04
N ALA A 328 30.06 3.48 9.47
CA ALA A 328 30.28 2.33 10.32
C ALA A 328 31.04 1.25 9.52
N PRO A 329 31.97 0.52 10.15
CA PRO A 329 32.57 -0.65 9.51
C PRO A 329 31.51 -1.74 9.31
N LEU A 330 31.63 -2.48 8.20
CA LEU A 330 30.85 -3.69 8.00
C LEU A 330 31.48 -4.85 8.75
N ASP A 331 30.66 -5.82 9.17
CA ASP A 331 31.15 -7.08 9.71
C ASP A 331 32.02 -7.82 8.67
N PRO A 332 33.15 -8.45 9.07
CA PRO A 332 34.04 -9.18 8.15
C PRO A 332 33.37 -10.31 7.35
N SER A 333 32.23 -10.82 7.82
CA SER A 333 31.40 -11.80 7.12
C SER A 333 30.73 -11.26 5.86
N VAL A 334 30.58 -9.93 5.73
CA VAL A 334 30.11 -9.25 4.52
C VAL A 334 31.30 -9.09 3.57
N ASP A 335 31.70 -10.20 2.97
CA ASP A 335 32.96 -10.32 2.24
C ASP A 335 32.83 -10.17 0.73
N SER A 336 31.61 -10.28 0.17
CA SER A 336 31.40 -10.03 -1.25
C SER A 336 31.37 -8.54 -1.56
N GLN A 337 32.06 -8.14 -2.63
CA GLN A 337 32.16 -6.74 -3.06
C GLN A 337 30.78 -6.11 -3.29
N GLU A 338 29.85 -6.90 -3.83
CA GLU A 338 28.48 -6.47 -4.08
C GLU A 338 27.73 -6.17 -2.79
N LEU A 339 27.71 -7.11 -1.83
CA LEU A 339 27.05 -6.87 -0.54
C LEU A 339 27.70 -5.72 0.20
N GLN A 340 29.03 -5.60 0.18
CA GLN A 340 29.72 -4.47 0.81
C GLN A 340 29.28 -3.12 0.25
N THR A 341 29.16 -3.03 -1.08
CA THR A 341 28.76 -1.79 -1.76
C THR A 341 27.34 -1.39 -1.35
N TRP A 342 26.41 -2.33 -1.45
CA TRP A 342 24.99 -2.08 -1.19
C TRP A 342 24.68 -1.93 0.30
N PHE A 343 25.34 -2.68 1.18
CA PHE A 343 25.18 -2.55 2.63
C PHE A 343 25.69 -1.20 3.13
N ARG A 344 26.85 -0.72 2.65
CA ARG A 344 27.34 0.63 2.98
C ARG A 344 26.35 1.70 2.51
N SER A 345 25.87 1.59 1.27
CA SER A 345 24.86 2.52 0.75
C SER A 345 23.60 2.48 1.60
N ARG A 346 23.17 1.31 2.07
CA ARG A 346 21.97 1.18 2.89
C ARG A 346 22.17 1.70 4.31
N GLN A 347 23.33 1.44 4.94
CA GLN A 347 23.69 2.02 6.24
C GLN A 347 23.67 3.56 6.18
N GLU A 348 24.24 4.16 5.14
CA GLU A 348 24.20 5.62 4.92
C GLU A 348 22.75 6.13 4.91
N GLN A 349 21.86 5.48 4.18
CA GLN A 349 20.43 5.84 4.18
C GLN A 349 19.81 5.74 5.57
N LEU A 350 20.05 4.64 6.28
CA LEU A 350 19.48 4.42 7.61
C LEU A 350 19.95 5.47 8.62
N GLN A 351 21.16 6.00 8.48
CA GLN A 351 21.66 7.07 9.34
C GLN A 351 21.03 8.44 9.03
N ILE A 352 20.59 8.69 7.79
CA ILE A 352 19.90 9.94 7.41
C ILE A 352 18.48 10.00 7.98
N ASN A 353 17.88 8.84 8.26
CA ASN A 353 16.53 8.78 8.78
C ASN A 353 16.44 9.39 10.18
N GLY A 354 15.52 10.34 10.37
CA GLY A 354 15.38 11.09 11.63
C GLY A 354 16.36 12.26 11.81
N VAL A 355 17.30 12.48 10.90
CA VAL A 355 18.23 13.61 10.96
C VAL A 355 17.53 14.91 10.57
N LYS A 356 17.79 15.96 11.35
CA LYS A 356 17.30 17.32 11.12
C LYS A 356 18.41 18.23 10.60
N ASP A 357 18.05 19.20 9.78
CA ASP A 357 18.92 20.29 9.36
C ASP A 357 19.08 21.37 10.45
N GLY A 358 19.85 22.41 10.16
CA GLY A 358 20.09 23.54 11.07
C GLY A 358 18.83 24.35 11.41
N GLU A 359 17.75 24.19 10.64
CA GLU A 359 16.44 24.82 10.87
C GLU A 359 15.48 23.89 11.65
N GLY A 360 15.92 22.68 11.98
CA GLY A 360 15.14 21.68 12.70
C GLY A 360 14.16 20.89 11.82
N LYS A 361 14.22 21.03 10.49
CA LYS A 361 13.42 20.27 9.52
C LYS A 361 14.10 18.94 9.21
N LEU A 362 13.32 17.88 9.02
CA LEU A 362 13.90 16.57 8.68
C LEU A 362 14.48 16.60 7.26
N PHE A 363 15.66 16.00 7.06
CA PHE A 363 16.26 15.88 5.72
C PHE A 363 15.32 15.18 4.74
N LEU A 364 14.57 14.18 5.22
CA LEU A 364 13.58 13.45 4.41
C LEU A 364 12.33 14.27 4.06
N ASP A 365 12.11 15.45 4.65
CA ASP A 365 11.05 16.37 4.22
C ASP A 365 11.42 17.13 2.92
N VAL A 366 12.69 17.02 2.47
CA VAL A 366 13.13 17.61 1.20
C VAL A 366 12.85 16.61 0.06
N PRO A 367 12.03 16.97 -0.96
CA PRO A 367 11.59 16.01 -1.98
C PRO A 367 12.72 15.27 -2.71
N VAL A 368 13.79 15.97 -3.11
CA VAL A 368 14.93 15.33 -3.81
C VAL A 368 15.67 14.32 -2.93
N ILE A 369 15.75 14.58 -1.62
CA ILE A 369 16.38 13.66 -0.66
C ILE A 369 15.47 12.46 -0.41
N MET A 370 14.16 12.68 -0.31
CA MET A 370 13.19 11.58 -0.20
C MET A 370 13.21 10.69 -1.46
N THR A 371 13.31 11.27 -2.66
CA THR A 371 13.45 10.51 -3.90
C THR A 371 14.76 9.72 -3.92
N TRP A 372 15.89 10.32 -3.52
CA TRP A 372 17.17 9.60 -3.34
C TRP A 372 17.04 8.44 -2.35
N PHE A 373 16.40 8.69 -1.21
CA PHE A 373 16.21 7.69 -0.17
C PHE A 373 15.36 6.50 -0.65
N LEU A 374 14.23 6.77 -1.28
CA LEU A 374 13.35 5.71 -1.78
C LEU A 374 13.96 4.96 -2.96
N SER A 375 14.48 5.67 -3.97
CA SER A 375 15.05 5.03 -5.18
C SER A 375 16.22 4.12 -4.84
N LYS A 376 17.18 4.57 -4.02
CA LYS A 376 18.27 3.70 -3.56
C LYS A 376 17.78 2.53 -2.71
N ALA A 377 16.70 2.68 -1.94
CA ALA A 377 16.12 1.56 -1.17
C ALA A 377 15.49 0.51 -2.08
N TYR A 378 14.83 0.93 -3.17
CA TYR A 378 14.25 0.02 -4.16
C TYR A 378 15.35 -0.72 -4.96
N LEU A 379 16.39 -0.01 -5.37
CA LEU A 379 17.51 -0.65 -6.07
C LEU A 379 18.26 -1.62 -5.16
N PHE A 380 18.49 -1.22 -3.90
CA PHE A 380 19.03 -2.13 -2.88
C PHE A 380 18.21 -3.42 -2.80
N HIS A 381 16.88 -3.31 -2.73
CA HIS A 381 15.98 -4.47 -2.71
C HIS A 381 16.18 -5.39 -3.93
N GLY A 382 16.14 -4.83 -5.14
CA GLY A 382 16.33 -5.60 -6.36
C GLY A 382 17.71 -6.25 -6.47
N HIS A 383 18.77 -5.56 -6.04
CA HIS A 383 20.11 -6.15 -5.97
C HIS A 383 20.18 -7.32 -5.01
N MET A 384 19.56 -7.23 -3.83
CA MET A 384 19.53 -8.36 -2.89
C MET A 384 18.78 -9.57 -3.47
N ILE A 385 17.69 -9.33 -4.21
CA ILE A 385 16.96 -10.39 -4.92
C ILE A 385 17.86 -11.04 -5.98
N ASN A 386 18.50 -10.25 -6.85
CA ASN A 386 19.42 -10.75 -7.87
C ASN A 386 20.62 -11.50 -7.26
N HIS A 387 21.14 -11.01 -6.13
CA HIS A 387 22.23 -11.64 -5.40
C HIS A 387 21.79 -13.00 -4.84
N TYR A 388 20.65 -13.08 -4.16
CA TYR A 388 20.07 -14.33 -3.69
C TYR A 388 19.89 -15.33 -4.84
N LEU A 389 19.26 -14.92 -5.95
CA LEU A 389 18.97 -15.81 -7.09
C LEU A 389 20.23 -16.35 -7.76
N ARG A 390 21.27 -15.51 -7.94
CA ARG A 390 22.56 -15.95 -8.49
C ARG A 390 23.24 -16.97 -7.59
N ASN A 391 23.28 -16.72 -6.28
CA ASN A 391 23.90 -17.66 -5.33
C ASN A 391 23.09 -18.97 -5.22
N LYS A 392 21.76 -18.90 -5.27
CA LYS A 392 20.88 -20.07 -5.34
C LYS A 392 21.16 -20.92 -6.58
N ALA A 393 21.33 -20.29 -7.74
CA ALA A 393 21.67 -20.99 -8.98
C ALA A 393 23.06 -21.65 -8.90
N GLN A 394 24.03 -20.98 -8.25
CA GLN A 394 25.35 -21.56 -8.02
C GLN A 394 25.30 -22.76 -7.08
N LEU A 395 24.52 -22.70 -6.00
CA LEU A 395 24.42 -23.77 -5.00
C LEU A 395 23.87 -25.09 -5.58
N ARG A 396 23.08 -25.02 -6.67
CA ARG A 396 22.56 -26.18 -7.39
C ARG A 396 23.63 -26.96 -8.19
N ARG A 397 24.83 -26.41 -8.36
CA ARG A 397 25.91 -27.08 -9.07
C ARG A 397 26.40 -28.29 -8.28
N GLU A 398 26.64 -29.39 -8.97
CA GLU A 398 27.21 -30.59 -8.37
C GLU A 398 28.71 -30.41 -8.07
N GLY A 399 29.23 -31.20 -7.13
CA GLY A 399 30.67 -31.22 -6.82
C GLY A 399 31.22 -29.98 -6.10
N LEU A 400 30.36 -29.09 -5.59
CA LEU A 400 30.80 -27.94 -4.82
C LEU A 400 31.51 -28.38 -3.53
N LYS A 401 32.69 -27.79 -3.30
CA LYS A 401 33.42 -27.95 -2.05
C LYS A 401 32.58 -27.46 -0.87
N PRO A 402 32.68 -28.11 0.31
CA PRO A 402 31.87 -27.74 1.47
C PRO A 402 32.01 -26.26 1.87
N GLU A 403 33.21 -25.67 1.76
CA GLU A 403 33.48 -24.27 2.13
C GLU A 403 32.77 -23.29 1.20
N VAL A 404 32.65 -23.67 -0.08
CA VAL A 404 31.91 -22.90 -1.09
C VAL A 404 30.41 -22.94 -0.78
N LYS A 405 29.89 -24.09 -0.34
CA LYS A 405 28.49 -24.19 0.09
C LYS A 405 28.21 -23.27 1.28
N ASP A 406 29.08 -23.25 2.28
CA ASP A 406 28.91 -22.36 3.45
C ASP A 406 28.91 -20.89 3.05
N TYR A 407 29.82 -20.49 2.16
CA TYR A 407 29.83 -19.15 1.57
C TYR A 407 28.52 -18.84 0.85
N LEU A 408 28.05 -19.73 -0.03
CA LEU A 408 26.82 -19.52 -0.80
C LEU A 408 25.57 -19.46 0.07
N TYR A 409 25.49 -20.25 1.15
CA TYR A 409 24.44 -20.11 2.16
C TYR A 409 24.51 -18.74 2.83
N ALA A 410 25.71 -18.31 3.23
CA ALA A 410 25.91 -17.01 3.86
C ALA A 410 25.45 -15.83 3.00
N GLN A 411 25.85 -15.81 1.73
CA GLN A 411 25.39 -14.80 0.79
C GLN A 411 23.86 -14.78 0.64
N GLN A 412 23.21 -15.95 0.62
CA GLN A 412 21.77 -16.06 0.45
C GLN A 412 20.98 -15.61 1.68
N TYR A 413 21.31 -16.09 2.88
CA TYR A 413 20.57 -15.68 4.07
C TYR A 413 20.82 -14.20 4.41
N MET A 414 22.01 -13.65 4.11
CA MET A 414 22.28 -12.22 4.29
C MET A 414 21.41 -11.37 3.36
N ALA A 415 21.27 -11.78 2.10
CA ALA A 415 20.41 -11.09 1.14
C ALA A 415 18.92 -11.15 1.55
N LEU A 416 18.42 -12.33 1.96
CA LEU A 416 17.02 -12.47 2.39
C LEU A 416 16.73 -11.70 3.69
N ALA A 417 17.64 -11.72 4.66
CA ALA A 417 17.51 -10.93 5.89
C ALA A 417 17.48 -9.42 5.59
N ALA A 418 18.35 -8.95 4.68
CA ALA A 418 18.36 -7.58 4.21
C ALA A 418 17.05 -7.16 3.51
N ILE A 419 16.51 -8.04 2.66
CA ILE A 419 15.22 -7.82 1.99
C ILE A 419 14.12 -7.67 3.04
N TYR A 420 14.05 -8.59 4.02
CA TYR A 420 13.03 -8.56 5.05
C TYR A 420 13.07 -7.26 5.87
N LEU A 421 14.26 -6.86 6.35
CA LEU A 421 14.43 -5.60 7.09
C LEU A 421 14.00 -4.38 6.26
N THR A 422 14.30 -4.37 4.96
CA THR A 422 13.87 -3.28 4.07
C THR A 422 12.35 -3.23 3.92
N ARG A 423 11.69 -4.39 3.92
CA ARG A 423 10.22 -4.51 3.85
C ARG A 423 9.49 -4.16 5.14
N GLY A 424 10.21 -4.13 6.27
CA GLY A 424 9.65 -4.05 7.60
C GLY A 424 8.68 -2.87 7.82
N PRO A 425 7.91 -2.90 8.92
CA PRO A 425 6.84 -1.96 9.22
C PRO A 425 7.26 -0.48 9.24
N ASN A 426 8.57 -0.22 9.37
CA ASN A 426 9.14 1.12 9.51
C ASN A 426 9.31 1.87 8.18
N PHE A 427 9.32 1.16 7.05
CA PHE A 427 9.39 1.77 5.72
C PHE A 427 8.10 1.64 4.90
N ASN A 428 7.05 1.06 5.49
CA ASN A 428 5.72 0.92 4.89
C ASN A 428 5.71 0.17 3.54
N PHE A 429 6.66 -0.75 3.35
CA PHE A 429 6.75 -1.61 2.16
C PHE A 429 5.74 -2.76 2.16
N ASN A 430 5.02 -2.97 3.26
CA ASN A 430 3.98 -3.97 3.38
C ASN A 430 2.85 -3.47 4.30
N PRO A 431 1.99 -2.56 3.81
CA PRO A 431 0.85 -2.07 4.59
C PRO A 431 -0.10 -3.23 4.92
N THR A 432 -0.73 -3.16 6.09
CA THR A 432 -1.73 -4.14 6.54
C THR A 432 -3.12 -3.54 6.46
N VAL A 433 -4.02 -4.20 5.73
CA VAL A 433 -5.42 -3.80 5.57
C VAL A 433 -6.27 -4.80 6.34
N LEU A 434 -7.07 -4.35 7.31
CA LEU A 434 -7.84 -5.24 8.20
C LEU A 434 -6.97 -6.33 8.88
N ASN A 435 -5.76 -5.96 9.30
CA ASN A 435 -4.72 -6.85 9.85
C ASN A 435 -4.20 -7.93 8.87
N VAL A 436 -4.56 -7.85 7.59
CA VAL A 436 -4.02 -8.73 6.55
C VAL A 436 -2.94 -7.98 5.78
N PRO A 437 -1.72 -8.52 5.64
CA PRO A 437 -0.70 -7.92 4.79
C PRO A 437 -1.19 -7.78 3.34
N MET A 438 -1.09 -6.58 2.77
CA MET A 438 -1.47 -6.32 1.38
C MET A 438 -0.57 -7.11 0.41
N PHE A 439 0.72 -7.23 0.73
CA PHE A 439 1.71 -7.96 -0.06
C PHE A 439 2.34 -9.06 0.81
N ASP A 440 1.62 -10.16 0.97
CA ASP A 440 2.13 -11.32 1.73
C ASP A 440 3.35 -11.95 1.05
N ALA A 441 4.50 -11.66 1.65
CA ALA A 441 5.81 -12.17 1.28
C ALA A 441 6.34 -13.18 2.32
N SER A 442 5.45 -13.98 2.92
CA SER A 442 5.79 -15.05 3.88
C SER A 442 6.77 -16.09 3.33
N ILE A 443 6.95 -16.13 2.00
CA ILE A 443 7.99 -16.96 1.38
C ILE A 443 9.41 -16.55 1.81
N ILE A 444 9.67 -15.28 2.11
CA ILE A 444 10.98 -14.79 2.52
C ILE A 444 11.43 -15.43 3.85
N PRO A 445 10.70 -15.27 4.97
CA PRO A 445 11.11 -15.89 6.24
C PRO A 445 11.12 -17.42 6.16
N ARG A 446 10.19 -18.06 5.43
CA ARG A 446 10.24 -19.52 5.23
C ARG A 446 11.52 -19.97 4.51
N THR A 447 11.91 -19.26 3.45
CA THR A 447 13.14 -19.57 2.70
C THR A 447 14.38 -19.28 3.55
N LEU A 448 14.35 -18.20 4.33
CA LEU A 448 15.43 -17.86 5.26
C LEU A 448 15.65 -18.96 6.29
N GLN A 449 14.56 -19.50 6.87
CA GLN A 449 14.62 -20.63 7.79
C GLN A 449 15.28 -21.84 7.13
N THR A 450 14.81 -22.27 5.94
CA THR A 450 15.40 -23.43 5.23
C THR A 450 16.89 -23.26 4.97
N LEU A 451 17.34 -22.07 4.54
CA LEU A 451 18.77 -21.82 4.30
C LEU A 451 19.60 -21.88 5.59
N LEU A 452 19.05 -21.39 6.70
CA LEU A 452 19.73 -21.44 7.99
C LEU A 452 19.80 -22.88 8.51
N GLU A 453 18.73 -23.66 8.42
CA GLU A 453 18.71 -25.10 8.74
C GLU A 453 19.77 -25.86 7.95
N GLU A 454 19.84 -25.63 6.63
CA GLU A 454 20.83 -26.27 5.77
C GLU A 454 22.27 -25.84 6.12
N SER A 455 22.44 -24.58 6.56
CA SER A 455 23.74 -24.08 7.01
C SER A 455 24.16 -24.70 8.35
N GLU A 456 23.25 -25.01 9.27
CA GLU A 456 23.55 -25.58 10.59
C GLU A 456 24.05 -27.03 10.52
N MET A 457 23.72 -27.78 9.47
CA MET A 457 24.30 -29.11 9.20
C MET A 457 25.83 -29.10 9.13
N SER A 458 26.41 -27.91 8.98
CA SER A 458 27.83 -27.67 8.75
C SER A 458 28.56 -27.10 9.98
N SER A 459 27.91 -27.08 11.14
CA SER A 459 28.32 -26.36 12.35
C SER A 459 29.72 -26.66 12.90
N LYS A 460 30.33 -27.78 12.51
CA LYS A 460 31.67 -28.19 12.96
C LYS A 460 32.82 -27.64 12.10
N ARG A 461 32.55 -26.99 10.97
CA ARG A 461 33.58 -26.57 9.99
C ARG A 461 34.09 -25.15 10.25
N ASP A 462 35.37 -24.87 9.97
CA ASP A 462 35.93 -23.53 10.17
C ASP A 462 35.32 -22.49 9.20
N SER A 463 35.02 -22.91 7.97
CA SER A 463 34.28 -22.11 6.99
C SER A 463 32.89 -21.70 7.50
N TRP A 464 32.26 -22.55 8.31
CA TRP A 464 30.99 -22.23 8.95
C TRP A 464 31.20 -21.14 10.01
N ARG A 465 32.24 -21.25 10.86
CA ARG A 465 32.53 -20.27 11.92
C ARG A 465 32.78 -18.86 11.39
N ARG A 466 33.37 -18.75 10.20
CA ARG A 466 33.61 -17.46 9.52
C ARG A 466 32.35 -16.58 9.40
N TYR A 467 31.17 -17.18 9.23
CA TYR A 467 29.91 -16.46 9.06
C TYR A 467 29.00 -16.53 10.29
N ALA A 468 29.55 -16.78 11.48
CA ALA A 468 28.76 -16.88 12.70
C ALA A 468 27.98 -15.58 13.01
N ASN A 469 28.60 -14.42 12.84
CA ASN A 469 27.94 -13.12 13.03
C ASN A 469 26.82 -12.89 12.02
N ALA A 470 27.02 -13.29 10.76
CA ALA A 470 26.00 -13.17 9.72
C ALA A 470 24.79 -14.07 10.02
N ARG A 471 25.02 -15.30 10.50
CA ARG A 471 23.94 -16.17 10.98
C ARG A 471 23.22 -15.60 12.18
N LEU A 472 23.96 -15.09 13.17
CA LEU A 472 23.37 -14.46 14.36
C LEU A 472 22.47 -13.28 13.96
N TRP A 473 22.93 -12.45 13.04
CA TRP A 473 22.13 -11.37 12.47
C TRP A 473 20.90 -11.89 11.72
N ALA A 474 21.02 -12.92 10.90
CA ALA A 474 19.90 -13.51 10.17
C ALA A 474 18.85 -14.13 11.12
N PHE A 475 19.27 -14.85 12.16
CA PHE A 475 18.39 -15.35 13.22
C PHE A 475 17.68 -14.20 13.93
N TYR A 476 18.39 -13.12 14.24
CA TYR A 476 17.79 -11.92 14.83
C TYR A 476 16.70 -11.33 13.93
N VAL A 477 16.96 -11.21 12.63
CA VAL A 477 15.98 -10.72 11.66
C VAL A 477 14.75 -11.63 11.58
N GLY A 478 14.95 -12.95 11.59
CA GLY A 478 13.83 -13.91 11.64
C GLY A 478 13.04 -13.83 12.95
N ALA A 479 13.73 -13.66 14.09
CA ALA A 479 13.08 -13.51 15.39
C ALA A 479 12.21 -12.24 15.46
N LEU A 480 12.58 -11.16 14.75
CA LEU A 480 11.70 -9.99 14.63
C LEU A 480 10.33 -10.34 14.03
N VAL A 481 10.26 -11.31 13.11
CA VAL A 481 9.00 -11.80 12.53
C VAL A 481 8.16 -12.44 13.63
N GLU A 482 8.74 -13.39 14.36
CA GLU A 482 8.07 -14.18 15.39
C GLU A 482 7.58 -13.30 16.54
N GLN A 483 8.37 -12.28 16.91
CA GLN A 483 8.00 -11.32 17.96
C GLN A 483 6.93 -10.31 17.50
N ALA A 484 6.92 -9.94 16.22
CA ALA A 484 5.92 -9.00 15.68
C ALA A 484 4.52 -9.61 15.60
N ASP A 485 4.40 -10.92 15.40
CA ASP A 485 3.12 -11.61 15.26
C ASP A 485 2.35 -11.75 16.59
N GLY A 486 2.98 -11.44 17.73
CA GLY A 486 2.30 -11.13 19.01
C GLY A 486 1.28 -12.16 19.52
N SER A 487 1.27 -13.36 18.94
CA SER A 487 0.27 -14.37 19.23
C SER A 487 0.62 -14.95 20.61
N THR A 488 -0.24 -14.67 21.58
CA THR A 488 -0.24 -15.20 22.94
C THR A 488 -0.41 -16.73 23.00
N ARG A 489 -0.23 -17.45 21.89
CA ARG A 489 -0.15 -18.90 21.84
C ARG A 489 1.32 -19.29 21.67
N LEU A 490 1.88 -19.69 22.80
CA LEU A 490 3.16 -20.40 22.98
C LEU A 490 3.16 -21.72 22.22
N ASP A 491 3.08 -21.70 20.88
CA ASP A 491 3.41 -22.87 20.10
C ASP A 491 4.92 -22.84 19.84
N SER A 492 5.66 -23.76 20.46
CA SER A 492 7.12 -23.86 20.37
C SER A 492 7.65 -23.95 18.93
N ARG A 493 6.80 -24.40 17.99
CA ARG A 493 7.10 -24.43 16.55
C ARG A 493 7.10 -23.05 15.88
N GLN A 494 6.51 -22.03 16.50
CA GLN A 494 6.46 -20.65 15.97
C GLN A 494 7.63 -19.78 16.43
N GLN A 495 8.56 -20.31 17.24
CA GLN A 495 9.69 -19.57 17.82
C GLN A 495 11.06 -20.12 17.36
N TRP A 496 11.11 -20.70 16.16
CA TRP A 496 12.31 -21.36 15.65
C TRP A 496 13.51 -20.40 15.57
N PHE A 497 13.33 -19.20 15.00
CA PHE A 497 14.39 -18.21 14.91
C PHE A 497 14.81 -17.70 16.28
N THR A 498 13.85 -17.46 17.16
CA THR A 498 14.06 -16.98 18.53
C THR A 498 14.91 -17.97 19.33
N THR A 499 14.59 -19.26 19.27
CA THR A 499 15.37 -20.32 19.95
C THR A 499 16.80 -20.38 19.41
N HIS A 500 16.97 -20.47 18.08
CA HIS A 500 18.31 -20.58 17.48
C HIS A 500 19.15 -19.30 17.63
N LEU A 501 18.51 -18.13 17.69
CA LEU A 501 19.18 -16.86 18.03
C LEU A 501 19.84 -16.95 19.40
N VAL A 502 19.08 -17.38 20.41
CA VAL A 502 19.54 -17.46 21.80
C VAL A 502 20.63 -18.52 21.96
N GLU A 503 20.45 -19.70 21.35
CA GLU A 503 21.45 -20.77 21.35
C GLU A 503 22.77 -20.34 20.68
N LEU A 504 22.70 -19.67 19.53
CA LEU A 504 23.89 -19.18 18.85
C LEU A 504 24.54 -18.01 19.62
N ALA A 505 23.73 -17.09 20.17
CA ALA A 505 24.22 -16.00 21.01
C ALA A 505 24.98 -16.54 22.23
N ALA A 506 24.40 -17.53 22.92
CA ALA A 506 25.04 -18.19 24.06
C ALA A 506 26.39 -18.82 23.68
N ARG A 507 26.43 -19.58 22.57
CA ARG A 507 27.67 -20.19 22.04
C ARG A 507 28.74 -19.15 21.67
N LEU A 508 28.34 -17.96 21.24
CA LEU A 508 29.25 -16.86 20.88
C LEU A 508 29.60 -15.95 22.08
N GLY A 509 29.08 -16.22 23.27
CA GLY A 509 29.29 -15.38 24.45
C GLY A 509 28.51 -14.06 24.42
N VAL A 510 27.52 -13.92 23.53
CA VAL A 510 26.70 -12.71 23.38
C VAL A 510 25.53 -12.78 24.37
N MET A 511 25.74 -12.26 25.59
CA MET A 511 24.81 -12.44 26.71
C MET A 511 23.90 -11.25 27.00
N SER A 512 24.14 -10.10 26.38
CA SER A 512 23.37 -8.86 26.61
C SER A 512 22.92 -8.24 25.30
N TRP A 513 21.89 -7.40 25.38
CA TRP A 513 21.43 -6.65 24.21
C TRP A 513 22.54 -5.80 23.62
N HIS A 514 23.34 -5.13 24.46
CA HIS A 514 24.45 -4.30 24.01
C HIS A 514 25.49 -5.07 23.17
N MET A 515 25.81 -6.31 23.59
CA MET A 515 26.72 -7.17 22.84
C MET A 515 26.11 -7.59 21.50
N LEU A 516 24.83 -7.98 21.49
CA LEU A 516 24.16 -8.34 20.24
C LEU A 516 24.11 -7.14 19.29
N GLU A 517 23.69 -5.99 19.79
CA GLU A 517 23.62 -4.72 19.05
C GLU A 517 24.96 -4.37 18.39
N SER A 518 26.09 -4.59 19.08
CA SER A 518 27.42 -4.37 18.50
C SER A 518 27.67 -5.21 17.24
N VAL A 519 27.20 -6.45 17.21
CA VAL A 519 27.24 -7.32 16.03
C VAL A 519 26.28 -6.82 14.96
N LEU A 520 25.04 -6.50 15.33
CA LEU A 520 24.01 -6.05 14.39
C LEU A 520 24.42 -4.75 13.66
N ARG A 521 25.17 -3.86 14.33
CA ARG A 521 25.73 -2.62 13.76
C ARG A 521 26.73 -2.86 12.63
N GLY A 522 27.35 -4.03 12.56
CA GLY A 522 28.16 -4.47 11.42
C GLY A 522 27.35 -4.79 10.16
N PHE A 523 26.02 -4.86 10.28
CA PHE A 523 25.07 -5.12 9.19
C PHE A 523 24.06 -3.95 9.06
N LEU A 524 22.78 -4.22 8.84
CA LEU A 524 21.74 -3.22 8.56
C LEU A 524 20.90 -2.87 9.80
N TYR A 525 21.56 -2.60 10.92
CA TYR A 525 20.90 -2.18 12.16
C TYR A 525 20.63 -0.67 12.18
N SER A 526 19.44 -0.28 12.65
CA SER A 526 19.06 1.09 12.95
C SER A 526 17.95 1.05 13.98
N ASP A 527 17.99 1.91 14.99
CA ASP A 527 16.99 1.94 16.07
C ASP A 527 15.56 2.15 15.53
N ILE A 528 15.44 2.75 14.35
CA ILE A 528 14.16 2.94 13.66
C ILE A 528 13.62 1.63 13.10
N LEU A 529 14.50 0.71 12.69
CA LEU A 529 14.14 -0.58 12.11
C LEU A 529 13.79 -1.63 13.15
N THR A 530 14.43 -1.56 14.31
CA THR A 530 14.61 -2.71 15.22
C THR A 530 14.18 -2.42 16.65
N ALA A 531 13.34 -1.40 16.86
CA ALA A 531 12.95 -0.78 18.14
C ALA A 531 12.43 -1.71 19.28
N GLN A 532 12.54 -3.03 19.14
CA GLN A 532 12.05 -4.02 20.08
C GLN A 532 13.10 -5.03 20.56
N GLY A 533 14.29 -5.14 19.93
CA GLY A 533 15.28 -6.15 20.34
C GLY A 533 15.67 -6.08 21.82
N SER A 534 15.90 -4.86 22.32
CA SER A 534 16.17 -4.58 23.73
C SER A 534 15.02 -4.92 24.68
N GLN A 535 13.78 -5.05 24.19
CA GLN A 535 12.60 -5.30 25.02
C GLN A 535 12.44 -6.79 25.38
N TRP A 536 12.99 -7.67 24.55
CA TRP A 536 12.80 -9.11 24.66
C TRP A 536 14.10 -9.91 24.75
N PHE A 537 15.21 -9.49 24.13
CA PHE A 537 16.41 -10.32 24.00
C PHE A 537 17.00 -10.75 25.35
N GLU A 538 17.18 -9.82 26.29
CA GLU A 538 17.74 -10.15 27.60
C GLU A 538 16.83 -11.08 28.42
N LYS A 539 15.51 -10.94 28.26
CA LYS A 539 14.54 -11.84 28.91
C LYS A 539 14.65 -13.26 28.36
N LEU A 540 14.84 -13.39 27.05
CA LEU A 540 15.06 -14.70 26.42
C LEU A 540 16.37 -15.33 26.85
N MET A 541 17.46 -14.57 26.89
CA MET A 541 18.76 -15.05 27.37
C MET A 541 18.68 -15.52 28.83
N ALA A 542 18.02 -14.75 29.70
CA ALA A 542 17.83 -15.14 31.11
C ALA A 542 16.99 -16.43 31.24
N ALA A 543 15.94 -16.58 30.45
CA ALA A 543 15.13 -17.79 30.44
C ALA A 543 15.92 -19.01 29.98
N PHE A 544 16.78 -18.87 28.97
CA PHE A 544 17.65 -19.93 28.49
C PHE A 544 18.69 -20.38 29.52
N CYS A 545 19.38 -19.44 30.17
CA CYS A 545 20.36 -19.76 31.20
C CYS A 545 19.75 -20.51 32.40
N ASN A 546 18.49 -20.21 32.76
CA ASN A 546 17.79 -20.89 33.85
C ASN A 546 17.35 -22.33 33.48
N VAL A 547 17.29 -22.68 32.19
CA VAL A 547 16.95 -24.03 31.73
C VAL A 547 18.19 -24.91 31.63
N GLU A 548 19.36 -24.33 31.35
CA GLU A 548 20.63 -25.05 31.28
C GLU A 548 21.35 -25.23 32.63
N SER A 549 20.98 -24.45 33.66
CA SER A 549 21.44 -24.59 35.05
C SER A 549 20.70 -25.68 35.79
#